data_AF-A0A7S1VQY8-F1
#
_entry.id   AF-A0A7S1VQY8-F1
#
_cell.length_a   1.000
_cell.length_b   1.000
_cell.length_c   1.000
_cell.angle_alpha   90.00
_cell.angle_beta   90.00
_cell.angle_gamma   90.00
#
_symmetry.space_group_name_H-M   'P 1'
#
loop_
_entity.id
_entity.type
_entity.pdbx_description
1 polymer ?
#
loop_
_entity_poly.entity_id
_entity_poly.type
_entity_poly.pdbx_seq_one_letter_code
_entity_poly.pdbx_strand_id
1 'polypeptide(L)'
;NNNKQHEEEATSKRMDELSIRLQREAKEALDHEPELCSLLKRTVLAPDVSTFEQAVAATVSYRLLSNNSSQESSCFCPITLKDIFLKAFDEQLQNEKEIFMGHDMSEAVRQDALAICRRDPACETILEVVLFYKGFSALVCH
;
A
#
# COMPACT_ATOMS: atom_id res chain seq x y z
N ASN A 1 0.07 -32.53 20.71
CA ASN A 1 0.94 -31.33 20.69
C ASN A 1 1.22 -30.74 19.32
N ASN A 2 0.93 -31.44 18.21
CA ASN A 2 1.20 -30.90 16.86
C ASN A 2 0.07 -30.03 16.29
N ASN A 3 -1.15 -30.10 16.84
CA ASN A 3 -2.27 -29.25 16.38
C ASN A 3 -2.22 -27.80 16.92
N LYS A 4 -1.59 -27.57 18.08
CA LYS A 4 -1.47 -26.20 18.62
C LYS A 4 -0.42 -25.37 17.87
N GLN A 5 0.64 -26.01 17.36
CA GLN A 5 1.68 -25.33 16.59
C GLN A 5 1.18 -24.91 15.20
N HIS A 6 0.32 -25.71 14.55
CA HIS A 6 -0.31 -25.32 13.29
C HIS A 6 -1.38 -24.23 13.46
N GLU A 7 -2.09 -24.16 14.60
CA GLU A 7 -3.03 -23.07 14.89
C GLU A 7 -2.31 -21.75 15.25
N GLU A 8 -1.13 -21.81 15.89
CA GLU A 8 -0.30 -20.62 16.20
C GLU A 8 0.42 -20.06 14.95
N GLU A 9 0.85 -20.90 14.00
CA GLU A 9 1.35 -20.43 12.70
C GLU A 9 0.23 -19.80 11.84
N ALA A 10 -0.99 -20.34 11.91
CA ALA A 10 -2.14 -19.83 11.14
C ALA A 10 -2.70 -18.50 11.67
N THR A 11 -2.50 -18.19 12.96
CA THR A 11 -2.91 -16.91 13.56
C THR A 11 -1.81 -15.84 13.49
N SER A 12 -0.61 -16.20 13.06
CA SER A 12 0.54 -15.29 12.85
C SER A 12 0.63 -14.75 11.42
N LYS A 13 -0.51 -14.47 10.77
CA LYS A 13 -0.60 -13.41 9.74
C LYS A 13 -0.71 -12.04 10.43
N ARG A 14 0.15 -11.84 11.45
CA ARG A 14 0.32 -10.59 12.19
C ARG A 14 0.78 -9.56 11.17
N MET A 15 0.16 -8.37 11.16
CA MET A 15 0.60 -7.25 10.35
C MET A 15 2.13 -7.19 10.35
N ASP A 16 2.74 -7.19 9.16
CA ASP A 16 4.19 -7.09 9.05
C ASP A 16 4.69 -5.74 9.60
N GLU A 17 5.98 -5.68 9.89
CA GLU A 17 6.60 -4.52 10.55
C GLU A 17 6.37 -3.22 9.76
N LEU A 18 6.36 -3.30 8.43
CA LEU A 18 6.15 -2.15 7.55
C LEU A 18 4.71 -1.63 7.62
N SER A 19 3.73 -2.53 7.65
CA SER A 19 2.31 -2.20 7.81
C SER A 19 2.04 -1.55 9.17
N ILE A 20 2.63 -2.10 10.25
CA ILE A 20 2.52 -1.53 11.59
C ILE A 20 3.16 -0.13 11.61
N ARG A 21 4.36 0.01 11.03
CA ARG A 21 5.06 1.29 10.95
C ARG A 21 4.24 2.33 10.20
N LEU A 22 3.70 1.98 9.03
CA LEU A 22 2.90 2.88 8.21
C LEU A 22 1.62 3.32 8.93
N GLN A 23 0.90 2.41 9.57
CA GLN A 23 -0.30 2.77 10.34
C GLN A 23 0.02 3.65 11.55
N ARG A 24 1.15 3.42 12.23
CA ARG A 24 1.60 4.26 13.33
C ARG A 24 1.89 5.69 12.84
N GLU A 25 2.68 5.83 11.78
CA GLU A 25 3.00 7.13 11.18
C GLU A 25 1.73 7.86 10.72
N ALA A 26 0.76 7.15 10.14
CA ALA A 26 -0.52 7.74 9.74
C ALA A 26 -1.36 8.26 10.92
N LYS A 27 -1.34 7.56 12.06
CA LYS A 27 -2.02 8.01 13.29
C LYS A 27 -1.31 9.21 13.90
N GLU A 28 0.02 9.19 13.95
CA GLU A 28 0.83 10.32 14.40
C GLU A 28 0.57 11.56 13.54
N ALA A 29 0.52 11.42 12.21
CA ALA A 29 0.18 12.51 11.31
C ALA A 29 -1.24 13.04 11.54
N LEU A 30 -2.21 12.17 11.85
CA LEU A 30 -3.58 12.59 12.16
C LEU A 30 -3.67 13.40 13.45
N ASP A 31 -2.87 13.06 14.46
CA ASP A 31 -2.83 13.76 15.74
C ASP A 31 -2.20 15.15 15.62
N HIS A 32 -1.18 15.30 14.78
CA HIS A 32 -0.49 16.58 14.55
C HIS A 32 -1.22 17.45 13.51
N GLU A 33 -1.80 16.84 12.47
CA GLU A 33 -2.42 17.54 11.33
C GLU A 33 -3.84 17.01 11.04
N PRO A 34 -4.86 17.44 11.83
CA PRO A 34 -6.24 16.98 11.67
C PRO A 34 -6.86 17.28 10.31
N GLU A 35 -6.35 18.25 9.56
CA GLU A 35 -6.83 18.59 8.20
C GLU A 35 -6.64 17.42 7.22
N LEU A 36 -5.62 16.58 7.44
CA LEU A 36 -5.35 15.39 6.63
C LEU A 36 -6.30 14.23 6.93
N CYS A 37 -7.20 14.36 7.90
CA CYS A 37 -8.12 13.32 8.34
C CYS A 37 -8.93 12.70 7.20
N SER A 38 -9.44 13.52 6.28
CA SER A 38 -10.23 13.05 5.13
C SER A 38 -9.40 12.20 4.18
N LEU A 39 -8.16 12.64 3.88
CA LEU A 39 -7.21 11.91 3.03
C LEU A 39 -6.79 10.59 3.67
N LEU A 40 -6.37 10.62 4.93
CA LEU A 40 -5.87 9.44 5.64
C LEU A 40 -6.95 8.37 5.79
N LYS A 41 -8.17 8.75 6.17
CA LYS A 41 -9.32 7.81 6.29
C LYS A 41 -9.79 7.25 4.96
N ARG A 42 -9.42 7.87 3.83
CA ARG A 42 -9.71 7.37 2.49
C ARG A 42 -8.61 6.50 1.91
N THR A 43 -7.43 6.51 2.54
CA THR A 43 -6.21 5.86 2.04
C THR A 43 -5.66 4.89 3.09
N VAL A 44 -4.61 5.27 3.81
CA VAL A 44 -3.82 4.41 4.72
C VAL A 44 -4.61 3.98 5.97
N LEU A 45 -5.57 4.78 6.42
CA LEU A 45 -6.45 4.51 7.57
C LEU A 45 -7.86 4.11 7.15
N ALA A 46 -8.07 3.65 5.91
CA ALA A 46 -9.36 3.12 5.50
C ALA A 46 -9.71 1.84 6.28
N PRO A 47 -11.01 1.54 6.54
CA PRO A 47 -11.41 0.42 7.39
C PRO A 47 -10.95 -0.96 6.92
N ASP A 48 -10.72 -1.11 5.61
CA ASP A 48 -10.32 -2.33 4.93
C ASP A 48 -8.82 -2.35 4.57
N VAL A 49 -8.01 -1.51 5.25
CA VAL A 49 -6.56 -1.42 5.06
C VAL A 49 -5.85 -1.85 6.34
N SER A 50 -5.21 -3.01 6.28
CA SER A 50 -4.39 -3.60 7.34
C SER A 50 -2.96 -3.91 6.90
N THR A 51 -2.69 -4.01 5.60
CA THR A 51 -1.34 -4.25 5.07
C THR A 51 -0.80 -3.06 4.27
N PHE A 52 0.53 -3.05 4.08
CA PHE A 52 1.23 -2.05 3.27
C PHE A 52 0.71 -2.03 1.83
N GLU A 53 0.50 -3.19 1.22
CA GLU A 53 -0.01 -3.35 -0.15
C GLU A 53 -1.42 -2.77 -0.28
N GLN A 54 -2.27 -3.02 0.72
CA GLN A 54 -3.62 -2.45 0.76
C GLN A 54 -3.60 -0.93 0.87
N ALA A 55 -2.67 -0.38 1.65
CA ALA A 55 -2.50 1.06 1.78
C ALA A 55 -2.00 1.68 0.47
N VAL A 56 -1.02 1.06 -0.20
CA VAL A 56 -0.52 1.47 -1.51
C VAL A 56 -1.62 1.40 -2.56
N ALA A 57 -2.31 0.27 -2.67
CA ALA A 57 -3.42 0.08 -3.61
C ALA A 57 -4.53 1.12 -3.41
N ALA A 58 -4.94 1.37 -2.17
CA ALA A 58 -5.94 2.38 -1.85
C ALA A 58 -5.47 3.80 -2.23
N THR A 59 -4.22 4.14 -1.91
CA THR A 59 -3.65 5.46 -2.17
C THR A 59 -3.47 5.73 -3.65
N VAL A 60 -2.86 4.80 -4.39
CA VAL A 60 -2.63 4.93 -5.83
C VAL A 60 -3.96 5.00 -6.58
N SER A 61 -4.93 4.13 -6.23
CA SER A 61 -6.27 4.17 -6.83
C SER A 61 -6.96 5.51 -6.58
N TYR A 62 -6.92 6.02 -5.35
CA TYR A 62 -7.50 7.32 -5.02
C TYR A 62 -6.90 8.45 -5.88
N ARG A 63 -5.57 8.47 -6.06
CA ARG A 63 -4.87 9.49 -6.83
C ARG A 63 -5.12 9.43 -8.34
N LEU A 64 -5.20 8.23 -8.92
CA LEU A 64 -5.48 8.06 -10.35
C LEU A 64 -6.86 8.61 -10.72
N LEU A 65 -7.81 8.53 -9.80
CA LEU A 65 -9.17 9.04 -10.01
C LEU A 65 -9.29 10.54 -9.84
N SER A 66 -8.60 11.13 -8.85
CA SER A 66 -8.64 12.58 -8.61
C SER A 66 -8.11 13.42 -9.77
N ASN A 67 -7.31 12.83 -10.67
CA ASN A 67 -6.68 13.55 -11.78
C ASN A 67 -7.48 13.54 -13.10
N ASN A 68 -8.60 12.81 -13.19
CA ASN A 68 -9.47 12.81 -14.38
C ASN A 68 -10.38 14.05 -14.41
N SER A 69 -9.77 15.23 -14.47
CA SER A 69 -10.41 16.55 -14.51
C SER A 69 -10.94 16.95 -15.90
N SER A 70 -10.82 16.08 -16.91
CA SER A 70 -11.57 16.17 -18.14
C SER A 70 -13.02 15.74 -17.88
N GLN A 71 -13.99 16.54 -18.28
CA GLN A 71 -15.44 16.40 -18.04
C GLN A 71 -16.12 15.10 -18.53
N GLU A 72 -15.36 14.07 -18.88
CA GLU A 72 -15.89 12.73 -19.12
C GLU A 72 -15.90 11.96 -17.81
N SER A 73 -17.10 11.49 -17.44
CA SER A 73 -17.35 10.59 -16.32
C SER A 73 -16.20 9.60 -16.14
N SER A 74 -15.51 9.62 -14.99
CA SER A 74 -14.45 8.67 -14.67
C SER A 74 -14.86 7.26 -15.07
N CYS A 75 -14.18 6.71 -16.08
CA CYS A 75 -14.50 5.39 -16.64
C CYS A 75 -14.31 4.25 -15.61
N PHE A 76 -13.58 4.52 -14.52
CA PHE A 76 -13.21 3.51 -13.53
C PHE A 76 -13.77 3.83 -12.15
N CYS A 77 -14.10 2.77 -11.40
CA CYS A 77 -14.45 2.84 -9.98
C CYS A 77 -13.17 2.67 -9.12
N PRO A 78 -12.94 3.49 -8.08
CA PRO A 78 -11.79 3.36 -7.18
C PRO A 78 -11.64 1.98 -6.57
N ILE A 79 -12.78 1.35 -6.25
CA ILE A 79 -12.81 0.01 -5.65
C ILE A 79 -12.27 -1.01 -6.65
N THR A 80 -12.71 -0.94 -7.91
CA THR A 80 -12.24 -1.84 -8.96
C THR A 80 -10.74 -1.69 -9.23
N LEU A 81 -10.22 -0.46 -9.24
CA LEU A 81 -8.77 -0.24 -9.39
C LEU A 81 -8.00 -0.80 -8.20
N LYS A 82 -8.48 -0.56 -6.97
CA LYS A 82 -7.89 -1.14 -5.76
C LYS A 82 -7.84 -2.67 -5.85
N ASP A 83 -8.93 -3.31 -6.27
CA ASP A 83 -9.00 -4.76 -6.43
C ASP A 83 -8.03 -5.29 -7.50
N ILE A 84 -7.81 -4.54 -8.58
CA ILE A 84 -6.82 -4.90 -9.61
C ILE A 84 -5.40 -4.88 -9.02
N PHE A 85 -5.04 -3.81 -8.29
CA PHE A 85 -3.74 -3.74 -7.61
C PHE A 85 -3.57 -4.88 -6.59
N LEU A 86 -4.58 -5.16 -5.78
CA LEU A 86 -4.51 -6.22 -4.78
C LEU A 86 -4.34 -7.60 -5.41
N LYS A 87 -4.97 -7.87 -6.55
CA LYS A 87 -4.75 -9.12 -7.30
C LYS A 87 -3.34 -9.21 -7.87
N ALA A 88 -2.77 -8.08 -8.31
CA ALA A 88 -1.40 -8.05 -8.80
C ALA A 88 -0.37 -8.31 -7.69
N PHE A 89 -0.65 -7.85 -6.46
CA PHE A 89 0.19 -8.11 -5.29
C PHE A 89 -0.02 -9.50 -4.66
N ASP A 90 -1.03 -10.26 -5.09
CA ASP A 90 -1.32 -11.55 -4.47
C ASP A 90 -0.33 -12.63 -4.94
N GLU A 91 0.63 -12.94 -4.06
CA GLU A 91 1.63 -14.01 -4.20
C GLU A 91 1.02 -15.36 -4.64
N GLN A 92 -0.23 -15.66 -4.25
CA GLN A 92 -0.87 -16.94 -4.58
C GLN A 92 -1.43 -16.97 -6.02
N LEU A 93 -1.73 -15.80 -6.58
CA LEU A 93 -2.16 -15.63 -7.97
C LEU A 93 -0.97 -15.49 -8.92
N GLN A 94 0.19 -15.09 -8.40
CA GLN A 94 1.45 -15.06 -9.13
C GLN A 94 1.87 -16.51 -9.46
N ASN A 95 1.50 -17.00 -10.64
CA ASN A 95 1.97 -18.29 -11.14
C ASN A 95 3.51 -18.34 -11.14
N GLU A 96 4.13 -19.52 -11.23
CA GLU A 96 5.60 -19.68 -11.36
C GLU A 96 6.25 -18.82 -12.49
N LYS A 97 5.44 -18.34 -13.45
CA LYS A 97 5.86 -17.45 -14.55
C LYS A 97 5.87 -15.96 -14.23
N GLU A 98 5.16 -15.49 -13.21
CA GLU A 98 5.08 -14.06 -12.83
C GLU A 98 6.13 -13.66 -11.79
N ILE A 99 6.70 -14.64 -11.07
CA ILE A 99 7.91 -14.46 -10.27
C ILE A 99 9.10 -14.23 -11.21
N PHE A 100 9.32 -12.97 -11.59
CA PHE A 100 10.43 -12.58 -12.46
C PHE A 100 11.73 -12.58 -11.64
N MET A 101 12.67 -13.46 -11.99
CA MET A 101 14.00 -13.56 -11.33
C MET A 101 13.92 -13.84 -9.81
N GLY A 102 12.86 -14.49 -9.32
CA GLY A 102 12.70 -14.82 -7.91
C GLY A 102 12.11 -13.70 -7.04
N HIS A 103 11.64 -12.61 -7.65
CA HIS A 103 11.04 -11.49 -6.94
C HIS A 103 9.53 -11.41 -7.19
N ASP A 104 8.77 -11.26 -6.11
CA ASP A 104 7.35 -10.94 -6.14
C ASP A 104 7.14 -9.42 -6.20
N MET A 105 6.04 -9.00 -6.84
CA MET A 105 5.68 -7.59 -6.99
C MET A 105 5.46 -6.91 -5.65
N SER A 106 4.87 -7.60 -4.66
CA SER A 106 4.68 -7.06 -3.31
C SER A 106 6.01 -6.66 -2.69
N GLU A 107 7.00 -7.55 -2.74
CA GLU A 107 8.33 -7.30 -2.20
C GLU A 107 9.06 -6.19 -2.95
N ALA A 108 8.94 -6.14 -4.29
CA ALA A 108 9.53 -5.07 -5.08
C ALA A 108 9.00 -3.68 -4.64
N VAL A 109 7.68 -3.54 -4.49
CA VAL A 109 7.05 -2.28 -4.06
C VAL A 109 7.47 -1.89 -2.64
N ARG A 110 7.61 -2.85 -1.73
CA ARG A 110 8.16 -2.60 -0.38
C ARG A 110 9.60 -2.09 -0.44
N GLN A 111 10.45 -2.74 -1.22
CA GLN A 111 11.85 -2.36 -1.36
C GLN A 111 12.03 -1.00 -2.01
N ASP A 112 11.19 -0.64 -2.98
CA ASP A 112 11.20 0.68 -3.61
C ASP A 112 10.87 1.78 -2.60
N ALA A 113 9.84 1.56 -1.78
CA ALA A 113 9.45 2.53 -0.77
C ALA A 113 10.56 2.70 0.30
N LEU A 114 11.16 1.59 0.76
CA LEU A 114 12.30 1.61 1.67
C LEU A 114 13.57 2.20 1.03
N ALA A 115 13.75 2.05 -0.28
CA ALA A 115 14.87 2.65 -0.99
C ALA A 115 14.75 4.18 -1.03
N ILE A 116 13.53 4.72 -1.20
CA ILE A 116 13.28 6.16 -1.12
C ILE A 116 13.64 6.68 0.27
N CYS A 117 13.09 6.08 1.34
CA CYS A 117 13.43 6.50 2.72
C CYS A 117 14.92 6.43 3.04
N ARG A 118 15.67 5.50 2.43
CA ARG A 118 17.12 5.37 2.66
C ARG A 118 17.96 6.37 1.86
N ARG A 119 17.49 6.80 0.70
CA ARG A 119 18.30 7.56 -0.28
C ARG A 119 17.95 9.04 -0.31
N ASP A 120 16.70 9.40 -0.01
CA ASP A 120 16.24 10.78 -0.02
C ASP A 120 16.31 11.37 1.40
N PRO A 121 17.23 12.33 1.68
CA PRO A 121 17.36 12.94 2.99
C PRO A 121 16.16 13.83 3.36
N ALA A 122 15.31 14.21 2.39
CA ALA A 122 14.09 14.98 2.64
C ALA A 122 12.87 14.10 2.93
N CYS A 123 12.99 12.77 2.81
CA CYS A 123 11.94 11.82 3.14
C CYS A 123 12.07 11.39 4.60
N GLU A 124 11.13 11.79 5.46
CA GLU A 124 11.22 11.47 6.90
C GLU A 124 10.47 10.17 7.24
N THR A 125 9.37 9.91 6.54
CA THR A 125 8.44 8.82 6.85
C THR A 125 8.13 7.93 5.66
N ILE A 126 7.74 6.67 5.90
CA ILE A 126 7.23 5.80 4.83
C ILE A 126 5.83 6.27 4.39
N LEU A 127 5.08 6.90 5.30
CA LEU A 127 3.81 7.55 5.01
C LEU A 127 3.92 8.59 3.88
N GLU A 128 4.93 9.46 3.93
CA GLU A 128 5.18 10.44 2.87
C GLU A 128 5.39 9.79 1.51
N VAL A 129 6.16 8.70 1.45
CA VAL A 129 6.41 7.94 0.22
C VAL A 129 5.10 7.46 -0.38
N VAL A 130 4.25 6.84 0.43
CA VAL A 130 2.98 6.28 -0.02
C VAL A 130 2.01 7.38 -0.47
N LEU A 131 1.89 8.47 0.30
CA LEU A 131 0.90 9.53 0.05
C LEU A 131 1.31 10.51 -1.06
N PHE A 132 2.59 10.92 -1.10
CA PHE A 132 2.99 12.14 -1.80
C PHE A 132 4.02 11.94 -2.91
N TYR A 133 4.83 10.87 -2.88
CA TYR A 133 5.84 10.64 -3.91
C TYR A 133 5.20 10.14 -5.21
N LYS A 134 4.96 11.07 -6.15
CA LYS A 134 4.42 10.74 -7.49
C LYS A 134 5.28 9.76 -8.27
N GLY A 135 6.60 9.76 -8.07
CA GLY A 135 7.52 8.81 -8.70
C GLY A 135 7.29 7.38 -8.23
N PHE A 136 7.08 7.20 -6.92
CA PHE A 136 6.72 5.91 -6.35
C PHE A 136 5.40 5.39 -6.90
N SER A 137 4.33 6.21 -6.88
CA SER A 137 3.04 5.78 -7.44
C SER A 137 3.10 5.49 -8.94
N ALA A 138 3.91 6.23 -9.71
CA ALA A 138 4.12 5.94 -11.13
C ALA A 138 4.81 4.60 -11.36
N LEU A 139 5.78 4.24 -10.50
CA LEU A 139 6.45 2.95 -10.56
C LEU A 139 5.52 1.78 -10.19
N VAL A 140 4.66 1.95 -9.18
CA VAL A 140 3.64 0.95 -8.82
C VAL A 140 2.62 0.71 -9.94
N CYS A 141 2.30 1.75 -10.71
CA CYS A 141 1.40 1.64 -11.86
C CYS A 141 2.03 0.99 -13.10
N HIS A 142 3.37 0.99 -13.19
CA HIS A 142 4.09 0.55 -14.38
C HIS A 142 4.07 -0.97 -14.51
#